data_AF-A0A832LUH3-F1
#
_entry.id   AF-A0A832LUH3-F1
#
_cell.length_a   1.000
_cell.length_b   1.000
_cell.length_c   1.000
_cell.angle_alpha   90.00
_cell.angle_beta   90.00
_cell.angle_gamma   90.00
#
_symmetry.space_group_name_H-M   'P 1'
#
loop_
_entity.id
_entity.type
_entity.pdbx_description
1 polymer ?
#
loop_
_entity_poly.entity_id
_entity_poly.type
_entity_poly.pdbx_seq_one_letter_code
_entity_poly.pdbx_strand_id
1 'polypeptide(L)'
;MTVNHMELVNPIEVKMKASAHGSLYEAIVALGLRARQINDQIRNQYLARIADLQDEEEDGSTANFDKLRISREFDRIPKPTFLAMREMMDDKIRWWYPHTESND
;
A
#
# COMPACT_ATOMS: atom_id res chain seq x y z
N MET A 1 -14.70 -8.22 21.30
CA MET A 1 -13.75 -8.04 20.20
C MET A 1 -13.75 -6.56 19.83
N THR A 2 -12.81 -5.79 20.36
CA THR A 2 -12.65 -4.36 20.02
C THR A 2 -12.12 -4.29 18.59
N VAL A 3 -12.97 -3.87 17.66
CA VAL A 3 -12.53 -3.53 16.31
C VAL A 3 -11.55 -2.37 16.49
N ASN A 4 -10.29 -2.59 16.13
CA ASN A 4 -9.25 -1.60 16.30
C ASN A 4 -9.53 -0.46 15.32
N HIS A 5 -10.21 0.58 15.78
CA HIS A 5 -10.66 1.72 14.97
C HIS A 5 -9.51 2.48 14.29
N MET A 6 -8.26 2.20 14.67
CA MET A 6 -7.05 2.84 14.16
C MET A 6 -6.72 2.49 12.68
N GLU A 7 -7.40 1.51 12.08
CA GLU A 7 -7.17 1.12 10.67
C GLU A 7 -8.27 1.54 9.70
N LEU A 8 -9.48 1.86 10.19
CA LEU A 8 -10.61 2.23 9.35
C LEU A 8 -10.62 3.74 9.12
N VAL A 9 -9.96 4.16 8.05
CA VAL A 9 -10.02 5.55 7.59
C VAL A 9 -11.41 5.84 7.04
N ASN A 10 -12.06 6.88 7.55
CA ASN A 10 -13.36 7.33 7.06
C ASN A 10 -13.24 7.93 5.65
N PRO A 11 -13.87 7.35 4.62
CA PRO A 11 -13.76 7.87 3.25
C PRO A 11 -14.32 9.29 3.07
N ILE A 12 -15.25 9.71 3.93
CA ILE A 12 -15.83 11.06 3.87
C ILE A 12 -14.77 12.08 4.31
N GLU A 13 -14.06 11.82 5.39
CA GLU A 13 -12.99 12.69 5.88
C GLU A 13 -11.86 12.81 4.87
N VAL A 14 -11.49 11.68 4.24
CA VAL A 14 -10.50 11.69 3.15
C VAL A 14 -10.96 12.56 1.99
N LYS A 15 -12.24 12.49 1.59
CA LYS A 15 -12.79 13.35 0.54
C LYS A 15 -12.75 14.83 0.94
N MET A 16 -13.06 15.17 2.19
CA MET A 16 -13.00 16.55 2.66
C MET A 16 -11.57 17.09 2.64
N LYS A 17 -10.59 16.29 3.07
CA LYS A 17 -9.17 16.67 3.05
C LYS A 17 -8.62 16.77 1.63
N ALA A 18 -8.98 15.81 0.77
CA ALA A 18 -8.65 15.80 -0.65
C ALA A 18 -9.09 17.10 -1.36
N SER A 19 -10.31 17.56 -1.10
CA SER A 19 -10.82 18.81 -1.66
C SER A 19 -10.08 20.06 -1.16
N ALA A 20 -9.39 20.00 -0.03
CA ALA A 20 -8.59 21.12 0.48
C ALA A 20 -7.28 21.34 -0.29
N HIS A 21 -6.78 20.31 -0.99
CA HIS A 21 -5.54 20.36 -1.77
C HIS A 21 -5.75 20.79 -3.24
N GLY A 22 -6.98 21.14 -3.63
CA GLY A 22 -7.32 21.53 -5.01
C GLY A 22 -8.48 20.71 -5.56
N SER A 23 -8.32 20.15 -6.76
CA SER A 23 -9.38 19.35 -7.39
C SER A 23 -9.52 18.00 -6.70
N LEU A 24 -10.76 17.66 -6.32
CA LEU A 24 -11.08 16.32 -5.79
C LEU A 24 -10.66 15.20 -6.75
N TYR A 25 -10.74 15.43 -8.06
CA TYR A 25 -10.33 14.45 -9.06
C TYR A 25 -8.82 14.20 -9.04
N GLU A 26 -8.01 15.24 -8.87
CA GLU A 26 -6.55 15.12 -8.77
C GLU A 26 -6.17 14.31 -7.53
N ALA A 27 -6.83 14.59 -6.40
CA ALA A 27 -6.63 13.83 -5.18
C ALA A 27 -7.02 12.35 -5.33
N ILE A 28 -8.12 12.04 -6.06
CA ILE A 28 -8.50 10.65 -6.37
C ILE A 28 -7.43 9.97 -7.24
N VAL A 29 -6.92 10.66 -8.27
CA VAL A 29 -5.85 10.14 -9.13
C VAL A 29 -4.56 9.91 -8.33
N ALA A 30 -4.15 10.88 -7.51
CA ALA A 30 -2.97 10.77 -6.65
C ALA A 30 -3.08 9.60 -5.66
N LEU A 31 -4.23 9.43 -5.00
CA LEU A 31 -4.52 8.28 -4.13
C LEU A 31 -4.43 6.96 -4.90
N GLY A 32 -4.99 6.89 -6.10
CA GLY A 32 -4.94 5.70 -6.95
C GLY A 32 -3.51 5.32 -7.35
N LEU A 33 -2.70 6.31 -7.74
CA LEU A 33 -1.28 6.12 -8.05
C LEU A 33 -0.50 5.66 -6.81
N ARG A 34 -0.75 6.27 -5.65
CA ARG A 34 -0.09 5.89 -4.41
C ARG A 34 -0.46 4.48 -3.95
N ALA A 35 -1.72 4.10 -4.07
CA ALA A 35 -2.17 2.74 -3.78
C ALA A 35 -1.46 1.69 -4.65
N ARG A 36 -1.18 1.98 -5.93
CA ARG A 36 -0.39 1.10 -6.81
C ARG A 36 1.06 0.97 -6.32
N GLN A 37 1.70 2.07 -5.95
CA GLN A 37 3.05 2.04 -5.39
C GLN A 37 3.12 1.16 -4.13
N ILE A 38 2.17 1.35 -3.20
CA ILE A 38 2.09 0.54 -1.97
C ILE A 38 1.89 -0.94 -2.30
N ASN A 39 1.00 -1.25 -3.25
CA ASN A 39 0.78 -2.62 -3.71
C ASN A 39 2.06 -3.26 -4.25
N ASP A 40 2.83 -2.53 -5.06
CA ASP A 40 4.08 -3.03 -5.63
C ASP A 40 5.15 -3.21 -4.55
N GLN A 41 5.22 -2.30 -3.56
CA GLN A 41 6.08 -2.46 -2.39
C GLN A 41 5.75 -3.72 -1.59
N ILE A 42 4.47 -3.97 -1.30
CA ILE A 42 4.02 -5.18 -0.59
C ILE A 42 4.38 -6.43 -1.38
N ARG A 43 4.11 -6.44 -2.70
CA ARG A 43 4.47 -7.57 -3.57
C ARG A 43 5.97 -7.84 -3.53
N ASN A 44 6.80 -6.81 -3.67
CA ASN A 44 8.25 -6.97 -3.69
C ASN A 44 8.78 -7.48 -2.34
N GLN A 45 8.24 -6.99 -1.23
CA GLN A 45 8.58 -7.48 0.12
C GLN A 45 8.19 -8.96 0.31
N TYR A 46 7.02 -9.36 -0.18
CA TYR A 46 6.57 -10.75 -0.14
C TYR A 46 7.50 -11.67 -0.94
N LEU A 47 7.81 -11.27 -2.17
CA LEU A 47 8.68 -12.05 -3.05
C LEU A 47 10.09 -12.20 -2.48
N ALA A 48 10.67 -11.14 -1.91
CA ALA A 48 11.96 -11.20 -1.24
C ALA A 48 11.97 -12.21 -0.09
N ARG A 49 10.95 -12.16 0.79
CA ARG A 49 10.80 -13.08 1.93
C ARG A 49 10.68 -14.54 1.53
N ILE A 50 10.04 -14.82 0.40
CA ILE A 50 9.89 -16.19 -0.13
C ILE A 50 11.15 -16.66 -0.86
N ALA A 51 11.85 -15.75 -1.54
CA ALA A 51 13.10 -16.08 -2.22
C ALA A 51 14.15 -16.60 -1.22
N ASP A 52 14.25 -15.97 -0.05
CA ASP A 52 15.16 -16.39 1.03
C ASP A 52 14.92 -17.85 1.49
N LEU A 53 13.70 -18.39 1.31
CA LEU A 53 13.35 -19.76 1.68
C LEU A 53 13.55 -20.79 0.55
N GLN A 54 13.79 -20.35 -0.69
CA GLN A 54 14.05 -21.28 -1.80
C GLN A 54 15.44 -21.90 -1.70
N ASP A 55 16.38 -21.21 -1.08
CA ASP A 55 17.74 -21.73 -0.84
C ASP A 55 17.78 -22.82 0.25
N GLU A 56 16.72 -22.96 1.05
CA GLU A 56 16.61 -23.92 2.17
C GLU A 56 15.80 -25.20 1.83
N GLU A 57 15.50 -25.45 0.54
CA GLU A 57 14.58 -26.53 0.11
C GLU A 57 15.06 -27.98 0.36
N GLU A 58 16.25 -28.18 0.95
CA GLU A 58 16.75 -29.51 1.35
C GLU A 58 15.84 -30.20 2.40
N ASP A 59 15.12 -29.43 3.22
CA ASP A 59 14.14 -29.92 4.22
C ASP A 59 12.71 -29.45 3.88
N GLY A 60 12.21 -29.84 2.69
CA GLY A 60 10.97 -29.36 2.06
C GLY A 60 9.66 -29.42 2.89
N SER A 61 9.67 -30.00 4.09
CA SER A 61 8.55 -29.93 5.04
C SER A 61 8.55 -28.61 5.84
N THR A 62 9.69 -28.24 6.41
CA THR A 62 9.87 -27.03 7.23
C THR A 62 9.69 -25.76 6.39
N ALA A 63 10.31 -25.71 5.21
CA ALA A 63 10.19 -24.58 4.28
C ALA A 63 8.75 -24.31 3.84
N ASN A 64 7.89 -25.34 3.75
CA ASN A 64 6.49 -25.19 3.36
C ASN A 64 5.65 -24.53 4.48
N PHE A 65 5.90 -24.90 5.75
CA PHE A 65 5.25 -24.25 6.88
C PHE A 65 5.64 -22.77 6.99
N ASP A 66 6.89 -22.42 6.72
CA ASP A 66 7.34 -21.03 6.73
C ASP A 66 6.78 -20.20 5.58
N LYS A 67 6.71 -20.76 4.36
CA LYS A 67 6.01 -20.12 3.23
C LYS A 67 4.54 -19.83 3.58
N LEU A 68 3.83 -20.78 4.20
CA LEU A 68 2.45 -20.59 4.65
C LEU A 68 2.33 -19.50 5.74
N ARG A 69 3.27 -19.47 6.68
CA ARG A 69 3.30 -18.45 7.74
C ARG A 69 3.50 -17.06 7.16
N ILE A 70 4.45 -16.89 6.24
CA ILE A 70 4.68 -15.63 5.53
C ILE A 70 3.42 -15.20 4.78
N SER A 71 2.78 -16.10 4.02
CA SER A 71 1.52 -15.77 3.33
C SER A 71 0.48 -15.21 4.28
N ARG A 72 0.28 -15.84 5.44
CA ARG A 72 -0.69 -15.39 6.46
C ARG A 72 -0.33 -14.03 7.08
N GLU A 73 0.95 -13.69 7.18
CA GLU A 73 1.40 -12.38 7.66
C GLU A 73 1.01 -11.29 6.65
N PHE A 74 1.22 -11.54 5.35
CA PHE A 74 0.88 -10.59 4.29
C PHE A 74 -0.64 -10.47 4.06
N ASP A 75 -1.41 -11.53 4.30
CA ASP A 75 -2.89 -11.49 4.25
C ASP A 75 -3.52 -10.54 5.28
N ARG A 76 -2.79 -10.24 6.37
CA ARG A 76 -3.25 -9.30 7.41
C ARG A 76 -3.05 -7.83 7.03
N ILE A 77 -2.28 -7.56 5.97
CA ILE A 77 -2.00 -6.19 5.55
C ILE A 77 -3.28 -5.58 4.96
N PRO A 78 -3.70 -4.38 5.41
CA PRO A 78 -4.86 -3.71 4.84
C PRO A 78 -4.72 -3.46 3.33
N LYS A 79 -5.85 -3.32 2.64
CA LYS A 79 -5.82 -3.05 1.19
C LYS A 79 -5.00 -1.78 0.90
N PRO A 80 -4.17 -1.76 -0.15
CA PRO A 80 -3.31 -0.62 -0.49
C PRO A 80 -4.05 0.73 -0.58
N THR A 81 -5.31 0.71 -1.01
CA THR A 81 -6.17 1.91 -1.04
C THR A 81 -6.39 2.51 0.35
N PHE A 82 -6.63 1.69 1.38
CA PHE A 82 -6.79 2.18 2.76
C PHE A 82 -5.47 2.73 3.32
N LEU A 83 -4.35 2.09 2.97
CA LEU A 83 -3.03 2.57 3.35
C LEU A 83 -2.74 3.95 2.73
N ALA A 84 -3.04 4.14 1.44
CA ALA A 84 -2.92 5.43 0.77
C ALA A 84 -3.86 6.49 1.39
N MET A 85 -5.10 6.13 1.72
CA MET A 85 -6.03 7.03 2.41
C MET A 85 -5.50 7.47 3.78
N ARG A 86 -4.85 6.58 4.52
CA ARG A 86 -4.21 6.91 5.79
C ARG A 86 -3.03 7.86 5.60
N GLU A 87 -2.16 7.60 4.64
CA GLU A 87 -1.04 8.50 4.32
C GLU A 87 -1.50 9.91 3.90
N MET A 88 -2.64 10.00 3.21
CA MET A 88 -3.29 11.27 2.89
C MET A 88 -3.75 12.00 4.16
N MET A 89 -4.41 11.29 5.08
CA MET A 89 -4.84 11.83 6.38
C MET A 89 -3.66 12.26 7.26
N ASP A 90 -2.49 11.65 7.08
CA ASP A 90 -1.25 11.99 7.77
C ASP A 90 -0.42 13.08 7.07
N ASP A 91 -0.90 13.69 5.98
CA ASP A 91 -0.18 14.71 5.18
C ASP A 91 1.14 14.22 4.56
N LYS A 92 1.25 12.91 4.31
CA LYS A 92 2.45 12.27 3.74
C LYS A 92 2.45 12.19 2.21
N ILE A 93 1.33 12.51 1.57
CA ILE A 93 1.19 12.46 0.11
C ILE A 93 1.35 13.87 -0.46
N ARG A 94 2.27 14.02 -1.41
CA ARG A 94 2.42 15.20 -2.26
C ARG A 94 2.46 14.76 -3.72
N TRP A 95 1.83 15.52 -4.60
CA TRP A 95 1.83 15.28 -6.04
C TRP A 95 2.03 16.59 -6.80
N TRP A 96 2.56 16.47 -8.01
CA TRP A 96 2.79 17.57 -8.94
C TRP A 96 2.50 17.06 -10.34
N TYR A 97 2.21 17.98 -11.26
CA TYR A 97 2.17 17.61 -12.67
C TYR A 97 3.60 17.29 -13.12
N PRO A 98 3.80 16.23 -13.90
CA PRO A 98 5.09 16.04 -14.57
C PRO A 98 5.40 17.33 -15.33
N HIS A 99 6.62 17.86 -15.17
CA HIS A 99 7.05 19.00 -15.97
C HIS A 99 6.89 18.59 -17.43
N THR A 100 5.98 19.24 -18.13
CA THR A 100 5.92 19.16 -19.58
C THR A 100 7.28 19.63 -20.05
N GLU A 101 8.12 18.73 -20.56
CA GLU A 101 9.21 19.15 -21.43
C GLU A 101 8.52 19.87 -22.59
N SER A 102 8.49 21.20 -22.51
CA SER A 102 8.22 22.05 -23.67
C SER A 102 9.35 21.76 -24.63
N ASN A 103 9.06 20.90 -25.59
CA ASN A 103 9.90 20.56 -26.71
C ASN A 103 9.97 21.80 -27.61
N ASP A 104 10.85 22.73 -27.24
CA ASP A 104 11.29 23.85 -28.08
C ASP A 104 12.41 23.38 -29.03
#